data_AF-A0A7C3LYA8-F1
#
_entry.id   AF-A0A7C3LYA8-F1
#
_cell.length_a   1.000
_cell.length_b   1.000
_cell.length_c   1.000
_cell.angle_alpha   90.00
_cell.angle_beta   90.00
_cell.angle_gamma   90.00
#
_symmetry.space_group_name_H-M   'P 1'
#
loop_
_entity.id
_entity.type
_entity.pdbx_description
1 polymer ?
#
loop_
_entity_poly.entity_id
_entity_poly.type
_entity_poly.pdbx_seq_one_letter_code
_entity_poly.pdbx_strand_id
1 'polypeptide(L)'
;MCKRLGKRVNGSILCPEHGRILRCVLALGILISCCSSPVYAGSPPWLEPRALHIVDIAGQVPDEVLRDNIIAYNGSGGIAQFISSQSSGDLLRLTVRLYPRRWGSPGNWITTFVLLGQLPAFDQMGSVAPESWVRLYSGRTELTSRIVNGMIVSPALALPLAGAAEAWRYPQVTLSSLSQEANGRKVPANYGGHLNLLGDYRELIAVFTVRPQGRPQVTYLGTQVATFQSYIGPGGVGVFQPLMEQLLRRYPWRHPRIRLNIPEGANYVLFTYPPMPFDVYDTTRNNLDRPIAGSVRLAPDEGMLSQDLTHGGAFPLRVAWQDADQVIPGPYLSLLPPIDRVTPPEYVVPAGITYDPCFLTGNCSQSVLESIYNATMTLRIIYLKVEPRMAGLRTIPLRAADDTWRPQKPPATFLDGALPFGPVYTFFLPLGLSGPRTTERPAGLFEPVSGRMVGYLP
;
A
#
# COMPACT_ATOMS: atom_id res chain seq x y z
N MET A 1 6.95 -20.47 71.72
CA MET A 1 8.25 -21.11 71.98
C MET A 1 9.33 -20.04 71.79
N CYS A 2 10.01 -19.63 72.89
CA CYS A 2 11.23 -18.78 73.03
C CYS A 2 11.38 -17.48 72.20
N LYS A 3 11.88 -16.32 72.64
CA LYS A 3 12.48 -15.72 73.87
C LYS A 3 12.58 -14.21 73.53
N ARG A 4 12.00 -13.27 74.30
CA ARG A 4 12.62 -12.37 75.31
C ARG A 4 14.01 -11.78 74.99
N LEU A 5 14.08 -10.43 75.03
CA LEU A 5 15.02 -9.51 75.76
C LEU A 5 15.16 -8.18 74.98
N GLY A 6 15.13 -6.96 75.51
CA GLY A 6 14.94 -6.41 76.87
C GLY A 6 15.35 -4.92 76.92
N LYS A 7 14.82 -4.21 77.94
CA LYS A 7 15.22 -2.92 78.61
C LYS A 7 15.23 -1.60 77.79
N ARG A 8 14.36 -0.61 78.12
CA ARG A 8 14.36 0.42 79.21
C ARG A 8 15.37 1.56 78.99
N VAL A 9 14.92 2.83 78.98
CA VAL A 9 15.05 3.84 80.08
C VAL A 9 14.18 5.09 79.76
N ASN A 10 13.70 5.70 80.86
CA ASN A 10 12.84 6.88 81.09
C ASN A 10 13.20 8.20 80.36
N GLY A 11 12.20 9.08 80.23
CA GLY A 11 12.41 10.53 80.05
C GLY A 11 11.12 11.29 79.77
N SER A 12 10.73 12.16 80.69
CA SER A 12 9.42 12.82 80.82
C SER A 12 9.39 14.23 80.20
N ILE A 13 8.21 14.64 79.71
CA ILE A 13 7.58 15.99 79.76
C ILE A 13 8.34 17.17 79.12
N LEU A 14 7.71 17.80 78.10
CA LEU A 14 7.33 19.24 78.03
C LEU A 14 7.00 19.65 76.56
N CYS A 15 5.75 20.07 76.32
CA CYS A 15 5.38 21.03 75.27
C CYS A 15 6.02 22.41 75.58
N PRO A 16 6.02 23.44 74.70
CA PRO A 16 5.33 23.62 73.41
C PRO A 16 6.26 24.16 72.31
N GLU A 17 5.76 24.38 71.08
CA GLU A 17 5.88 25.69 70.39
C GLU A 17 5.40 25.63 68.94
N HIS A 18 4.50 26.57 68.64
CA HIS A 18 4.16 27.01 67.29
C HIS A 18 5.38 27.66 66.64
N GLY A 19 5.69 27.27 65.39
CA GLY A 19 6.72 27.97 64.63
C GLY A 19 6.78 27.60 63.15
N ARG A 20 6.09 28.42 62.34
CA ARG A 20 6.44 28.92 60.99
C ARG A 20 6.81 27.89 59.90
N ILE A 21 6.25 28.03 58.69
CA ILE A 21 6.93 28.37 57.41
C ILE A 21 6.01 27.65 56.37
N LEU A 22 5.41 28.22 55.31
CA LEU A 22 5.97 28.94 54.18
C LEU A 22 4.77 29.40 53.31
N ARG A 23 4.58 30.71 53.12
CA ARG A 23 3.92 31.26 51.93
C ARG A 23 5.04 31.83 51.09
N CYS A 24 5.28 31.28 49.90
CA CYS A 24 5.84 32.00 48.75
C CYS A 24 5.89 31.06 47.54
N VAL A 25 5.40 31.57 46.41
CA VAL A 25 5.53 31.03 45.03
C VAL A 25 4.62 29.85 44.66
N LEU A 26 3.36 30.16 44.33
CA LEU A 26 2.54 29.32 43.46
C LEU A 26 1.97 30.18 42.32
N ALA A 27 2.84 30.59 41.41
CA ALA A 27 2.48 31.35 40.22
C ALA A 27 3.52 31.12 39.10
N LEU A 28 3.62 29.90 38.57
CA LEU A 28 4.08 29.65 37.19
C LEU A 28 3.84 28.18 36.78
N GLY A 29 2.60 27.71 36.87
CA GLY A 29 2.17 26.46 36.23
C GLY A 29 1.86 26.71 34.75
N ILE A 30 2.84 27.16 33.96
CA ILE A 30 2.70 27.21 32.51
C ILE A 30 2.80 25.78 31.99
N LEU A 31 1.68 25.34 31.40
CA LEU A 31 1.55 24.19 30.51
C LEU A 31 2.74 24.11 29.54
N ILE A 32 3.78 23.35 29.91
CA ILE A 32 4.69 22.77 28.93
C ILE A 32 3.97 21.51 28.42
N SER A 33 3.06 21.76 27.49
CA SER A 33 2.58 20.74 26.58
C SER A 33 3.82 20.20 25.86
N CYS A 34 4.24 18.98 26.24
CA CYS A 34 5.25 18.21 25.54
C CYS A 34 4.76 17.92 24.12
N CYS A 35 4.86 18.92 23.24
CA CYS A 35 4.94 18.69 21.81
C CYS A 35 6.31 18.08 21.57
N SER A 36 6.40 16.76 21.75
CA SER A 36 7.46 15.95 21.17
C SER A 36 7.35 16.13 19.66
N SER A 37 8.02 17.13 19.10
CA SER A 37 8.27 17.17 17.67
C SER A 37 8.97 15.86 17.33
N PRO A 38 8.43 15.01 16.45
CA PRO A 38 9.14 13.82 16.04
C PRO A 38 10.49 14.28 15.48
N VAL A 39 11.56 13.79 16.09
CA VAL A 39 12.90 13.88 15.52
C VAL A 39 12.83 13.13 14.20
N TYR A 40 12.62 13.85 13.10
CA TYR A 40 12.68 13.28 11.77
C TYR A 40 14.12 12.81 11.57
N ALA A 41 14.33 11.49 11.49
CA ALA A 41 15.47 10.95 10.78
C ALA A 41 15.58 11.70 9.44
N GLY A 42 16.81 12.08 9.05
CA GLY A 42 17.04 12.87 7.83
C GLY A 42 16.26 12.30 6.64
N SER A 43 15.79 13.17 5.74
CA SER A 43 15.12 12.72 4.52
C SER A 43 16.00 11.68 3.82
N PRO A 44 15.45 10.52 3.43
CA PRO A 44 16.24 9.48 2.79
C PRO A 44 16.84 10.01 1.47
N PRO A 45 18.02 9.51 1.06
CA PRO A 45 18.70 10.01 -0.14
C PRO A 45 17.91 9.78 -1.43
N TRP A 46 17.04 8.78 -1.44
CA TRP A 46 16.09 8.48 -2.51
C TRP A 46 14.91 7.69 -1.93
N LEU A 47 13.85 7.51 -2.71
CA LEU A 47 12.72 6.64 -2.38
C LEU A 47 12.26 5.84 -3.60
N GLU A 48 11.57 4.74 -3.35
CA GLU A 48 10.89 4.02 -4.41
C GLU A 48 9.73 4.83 -5.00
N PRO A 49 9.47 4.69 -6.31
CA PRO A 49 8.30 5.29 -6.93
C PRO A 49 7.01 4.75 -6.28
N ARG A 50 5.99 5.60 -6.25
CA ARG A 50 4.66 5.27 -5.72
C ARG A 50 3.59 5.73 -6.70
N ALA A 51 2.58 4.92 -6.94
CA ALA A 51 1.44 5.39 -7.72
C ALA A 51 0.68 6.49 -6.96
N LEU A 52 0.04 7.39 -7.70
CA LEU A 52 -0.92 8.34 -7.11
C LEU A 52 -2.13 7.55 -6.61
N HIS A 53 -2.44 7.71 -5.33
CA HIS A 53 -3.43 6.88 -4.64
C HIS A 53 -4.88 7.30 -4.97
N ILE A 54 -5.85 6.38 -4.88
CA ILE A 54 -7.26 6.65 -5.21
C ILE A 54 -7.87 7.81 -4.40
N VAL A 55 -7.41 8.03 -3.16
CA VAL A 55 -7.84 9.17 -2.31
C VAL A 55 -7.49 10.53 -2.93
N ASP A 56 -6.45 10.59 -3.75
CA ASP A 56 -6.09 11.81 -4.49
C ASP A 56 -6.97 12.03 -5.72
N ILE A 57 -7.62 10.99 -6.22
CA ILE A 57 -8.35 10.99 -7.49
C ILE A 57 -9.87 11.09 -7.26
N ALA A 58 -10.40 10.32 -6.31
CA ALA A 58 -11.82 10.21 -6.01
C ALA A 58 -12.44 11.55 -5.55
N GLY A 59 -13.60 11.89 -6.09
CA GLY A 59 -14.25 13.21 -5.90
C GLY A 59 -13.72 14.33 -6.80
N GLN A 60 -12.66 14.08 -7.59
CA GLN A 60 -12.21 14.96 -8.69
C GLN A 60 -12.48 14.33 -10.07
N VAL A 61 -12.45 13.00 -10.14
CA VAL A 61 -12.82 12.21 -11.32
C VAL A 61 -14.19 11.56 -11.08
N PRO A 62 -15.07 11.47 -12.09
CA PRO A 62 -16.40 10.88 -11.92
C PRO A 62 -16.33 9.44 -11.42
N ASP A 63 -17.21 9.08 -10.49
CA ASP A 63 -17.24 7.75 -9.89
C ASP A 63 -17.52 6.65 -10.92
N GLU A 64 -18.35 6.92 -11.95
CA GLU A 64 -18.59 5.96 -13.04
C GLU A 64 -17.32 5.65 -13.84
N VAL A 65 -16.36 6.59 -13.88
CA VAL A 65 -15.08 6.36 -14.53
C VAL A 65 -14.20 5.46 -13.66
N LEU A 66 -14.21 5.66 -12.34
CA LEU A 66 -13.37 4.93 -11.38
C LEU A 66 -13.97 3.59 -10.92
N ARG A 67 -15.25 3.33 -11.17
CA ARG A 67 -15.95 2.11 -10.75
C ARG A 67 -15.19 0.85 -11.17
N ASP A 68 -15.11 -0.10 -10.25
CA ASP A 68 -14.43 -1.40 -10.37
C ASP A 68 -12.90 -1.33 -10.48
N ASN A 69 -12.30 -0.13 -10.38
CA ASN A 69 -10.85 0.01 -10.26
C ASN A 69 -10.34 -0.73 -9.02
N ILE A 70 -9.31 -1.57 -9.19
CA ILE A 70 -8.71 -2.34 -8.10
C ILE A 70 -7.80 -1.40 -7.30
N ILE A 71 -8.22 -0.91 -6.16
CA ILE A 71 -7.46 0.07 -5.37
C ILE A 71 -6.17 -0.54 -4.81
N ALA A 72 -6.28 -1.77 -4.30
CA ALA A 72 -5.21 -2.49 -3.65
C ALA A 72 -5.38 -4.01 -3.83
N TYR A 73 -4.25 -4.70 -3.84
CA TYR A 73 -4.10 -6.15 -3.91
C TYR A 73 -2.98 -6.63 -2.98
N ASN A 74 -3.23 -7.72 -2.27
CA ASN A 74 -2.18 -8.45 -1.55
C ASN A 74 -2.57 -9.92 -1.48
N GLY A 75 -1.62 -10.84 -1.70
CA GLY A 75 -1.84 -12.29 -1.53
C GLY A 75 -2.44 -12.67 -0.18
N SER A 76 -2.13 -11.94 0.90
CA SER A 76 -2.71 -12.18 2.23
C SER A 76 -4.14 -11.67 2.43
N GLY A 77 -4.52 -10.59 1.73
CA GLY A 77 -5.75 -9.84 2.00
C GLY A 77 -6.75 -9.78 0.84
N GLY A 78 -6.38 -10.30 -0.34
CA GLY A 78 -7.22 -10.28 -1.53
C GLY A 78 -7.20 -8.92 -2.23
N ILE A 79 -8.35 -8.46 -2.72
CA ILE A 79 -8.48 -7.19 -3.47
C ILE A 79 -9.53 -6.25 -2.88
N ALA A 80 -9.30 -4.95 -3.06
CA ALA A 80 -10.31 -3.89 -2.87
C ALA A 80 -10.65 -3.24 -4.22
N GLN A 81 -11.92 -3.12 -4.54
CA GLN A 81 -12.41 -2.43 -5.75
C GLN A 81 -13.23 -1.20 -5.40
N PHE A 82 -12.99 -0.10 -6.11
CA PHE A 82 -13.74 1.15 -5.95
C PHE A 82 -15.20 1.00 -6.38
N ILE A 83 -16.14 1.51 -5.57
CA ILE A 83 -17.56 1.61 -5.91
C ILE A 83 -17.97 3.07 -6.14
N SER A 84 -17.70 3.91 -5.15
CA SER A 84 -18.13 5.32 -5.14
C SER A 84 -17.36 6.15 -4.13
N SER A 85 -17.47 7.46 -4.26
CA SER A 85 -16.94 8.44 -3.34
C SER A 85 -17.96 9.51 -2.97
N GLN A 86 -17.84 10.05 -1.76
CA GLN A 86 -18.68 11.15 -1.29
C GLN A 86 -17.88 12.12 -0.43
N SER A 87 -17.87 13.38 -0.82
CA SER A 87 -17.28 14.47 -0.03
C SER A 87 -18.31 15.07 0.92
N SER A 88 -17.91 15.33 2.16
CA SER A 88 -18.72 16.02 3.17
C SER A 88 -17.81 16.87 4.06
N GLY A 89 -17.77 18.17 3.82
CA GLY A 89 -16.83 19.07 4.49
C GLY A 89 -15.38 18.72 4.12
N ASP A 90 -14.55 18.47 5.13
CA ASP A 90 -13.15 18.05 4.96
C ASP A 90 -12.96 16.53 4.90
N LEU A 91 -14.06 15.77 4.90
CA LEU A 91 -14.04 14.31 4.82
C LEU A 91 -14.36 13.83 3.42
N LEU A 92 -13.64 12.79 3.00
CA LEU A 92 -13.93 11.99 1.83
C LEU A 92 -14.27 10.57 2.29
N ARG A 93 -15.43 10.06 1.88
CA ARG A 93 -15.85 8.68 2.11
C ARG A 93 -15.68 7.90 0.83
N LEU A 94 -14.93 6.81 0.87
CA LEU A 94 -14.76 5.86 -0.22
C LEU A 94 -15.51 4.58 0.13
N THR A 95 -16.44 4.18 -0.73
CA THR A 95 -17.09 2.88 -0.64
C THR A 95 -16.35 1.92 -1.55
N VAL A 96 -15.94 0.78 -0.99
CA VAL A 96 -15.16 -0.23 -1.72
C VAL A 96 -15.77 -1.61 -1.52
N ARG A 97 -15.71 -2.43 -2.56
CA ARG A 97 -15.99 -3.87 -2.50
C ARG A 97 -14.70 -4.59 -2.15
N LEU A 98 -14.75 -5.49 -1.18
CA LEU A 98 -13.61 -6.30 -0.76
C LEU A 98 -13.86 -7.75 -1.15
N TYR A 99 -12.88 -8.37 -1.79
CA TYR A 99 -12.81 -9.82 -1.96
C TYR A 99 -11.65 -10.33 -1.10
N PRO A 100 -11.90 -10.63 0.18
CA PRO A 100 -10.85 -10.97 1.13
C PRO A 100 -10.27 -12.37 0.88
N ARG A 101 -9.27 -12.75 1.68
CA ARG A 101 -8.80 -14.14 1.81
C ARG A 101 -9.35 -14.77 3.08
N ARG A 102 -9.32 -16.11 3.12
CA ARG A 102 -9.56 -16.88 4.34
C ARG A 102 -8.33 -17.68 4.72
N TRP A 103 -8.12 -17.77 6.03
CA TRP A 103 -7.02 -18.49 6.69
C TRP A 103 -7.56 -19.37 7.82
N GLY A 104 -6.94 -20.51 8.06
CA GLY A 104 -7.35 -21.45 9.10
C GLY A 104 -7.95 -22.73 8.54
N SER A 105 -9.01 -23.23 9.17
CA SER A 105 -9.67 -24.49 8.82
C SER A 105 -11.20 -24.37 8.92
N PRO A 106 -11.97 -25.31 8.33
CA PRO A 106 -13.43 -25.30 8.42
C PRO A 106 -13.92 -25.16 9.87
N GLY A 107 -14.78 -24.16 10.10
CA GLY A 107 -15.32 -23.84 11.44
C GLY A 107 -14.48 -22.86 12.26
N ASN A 108 -13.24 -22.56 11.86
CA ASN A 108 -12.36 -21.60 12.52
C ASN A 108 -11.65 -20.69 11.50
N TRP A 109 -12.40 -20.20 10.53
CA TRP A 109 -11.87 -19.31 9.51
C TRP A 109 -11.62 -17.92 10.06
N ILE A 110 -10.52 -17.32 9.61
CA ILE A 110 -10.21 -15.90 9.74
C ILE A 110 -10.30 -15.31 8.33
N THR A 111 -11.14 -14.30 8.17
CA THR A 111 -11.17 -13.50 6.95
C THR A 111 -10.16 -12.37 7.08
N THR A 112 -9.33 -12.20 6.06
CA THR A 112 -8.30 -11.16 5.99
C THR A 112 -8.56 -10.30 4.76
N PHE A 113 -8.71 -8.98 4.95
CA PHE A 113 -8.99 -8.04 3.87
C PHE A 113 -7.93 -6.96 3.77
N VAL A 114 -7.61 -6.53 2.55
CA VAL A 114 -6.64 -5.45 2.28
C VAL A 114 -7.10 -4.10 2.82
N LEU A 115 -6.12 -3.26 3.16
CA LEU A 115 -6.30 -1.82 3.37
C LEU A 115 -6.25 -1.06 2.05
N LEU A 116 -6.45 0.26 2.09
CA LEU A 116 -6.42 1.10 0.87
C LEU A 116 -5.02 1.23 0.25
N GLY A 117 -3.94 1.18 1.05
CA GLY A 117 -2.59 1.26 0.51
C GLY A 117 -2.21 0.01 -0.29
N GLN A 118 -1.36 0.18 -1.30
CA GLN A 118 -0.74 -0.92 -2.02
C GLN A 118 0.67 -1.17 -1.49
N LEU A 119 0.92 -2.41 -1.05
CA LEU A 119 2.24 -2.90 -0.69
C LEU A 119 3.11 -3.05 -1.94
N PRO A 120 4.32 -2.44 -2.00
CA PRO A 120 5.33 -2.81 -2.98
C PRO A 120 5.97 -4.17 -2.58
N ALA A 121 5.28 -5.25 -2.94
CA ALA A 121 5.82 -6.60 -2.82
C ALA A 121 6.56 -6.96 -4.10
N PHE A 122 7.69 -7.63 -3.99
CA PHE A 122 8.54 -7.90 -5.15
C PHE A 122 8.96 -6.61 -5.88
N ASP A 123 8.91 -6.60 -7.21
CA ASP A 123 9.14 -5.43 -8.06
C ASP A 123 7.86 -4.59 -8.28
N GLN A 124 6.76 -4.85 -7.55
CA GLN A 124 5.49 -4.13 -7.73
C GLN A 124 5.59 -2.66 -7.30
N MET A 125 4.91 -1.78 -8.04
CA MET A 125 4.76 -0.39 -7.63
C MET A 125 3.70 -0.26 -6.52
N GLY A 126 4.09 0.34 -5.39
CA GLY A 126 3.20 0.57 -4.24
C GLY A 126 2.41 1.89 -4.30
N SER A 127 1.50 2.09 -3.35
CA SER A 127 0.87 3.38 -3.09
C SER A 127 0.49 3.56 -1.63
N VAL A 128 0.58 4.79 -1.11
CA VAL A 128 0.29 5.08 0.30
C VAL A 128 -1.10 5.65 0.47
N ALA A 129 -1.85 5.06 1.38
CA ALA A 129 -3.08 5.61 1.89
C ALA A 129 -2.81 6.51 3.12
N PRO A 130 -3.47 7.68 3.23
CA PRO A 130 -3.42 8.46 4.46
C PRO A 130 -4.17 7.74 5.60
N GLU A 131 -4.08 8.31 6.80
CA GLU A 131 -4.88 7.87 7.94
C GLU A 131 -6.38 7.87 7.57
N SER A 132 -7.09 6.84 8.04
CA SER A 132 -8.49 6.61 7.69
C SER A 132 -9.27 6.01 8.85
N TRP A 133 -10.60 5.98 8.71
CA TRP A 133 -11.48 5.16 9.52
C TRP A 133 -12.19 4.17 8.60
N VAL A 134 -12.32 2.92 9.03
CA VAL A 134 -13.04 1.90 8.28
C VAL A 134 -14.29 1.46 9.03
N ARG A 135 -15.42 1.45 8.30
CA ARG A 135 -16.60 0.66 8.67
C ARG A 135 -16.76 -0.49 7.69
N LEU A 136 -17.11 -1.65 8.21
CA LEU A 136 -17.16 -2.90 7.44
C LEU A 136 -18.56 -3.48 7.48
N TYR A 137 -19.05 -3.99 6.36
CA TYR A 137 -20.40 -4.48 6.19
C TYR A 137 -20.42 -5.82 5.43
N SER A 138 -21.32 -6.71 5.85
CA SER A 138 -21.75 -7.88 5.07
C SER A 138 -23.24 -7.75 4.80
N GLY A 139 -23.59 -7.46 3.55
CA GLY A 139 -24.94 -7.01 3.19
C GLY A 139 -25.32 -5.75 3.98
N ARG A 140 -26.39 -5.83 4.78
CA ARG A 140 -26.86 -4.73 5.64
C ARG A 140 -26.28 -4.76 7.06
N THR A 141 -25.52 -5.79 7.41
CA THR A 141 -25.01 -5.99 8.78
C THR A 141 -23.64 -5.33 8.93
N GLU A 142 -23.51 -4.43 9.89
CA GLU A 142 -22.21 -3.84 10.24
C GLU A 142 -21.37 -4.84 11.06
N LEU A 143 -20.13 -5.05 10.62
CA LEU A 143 -19.14 -5.96 11.20
C LEU A 143 -17.92 -5.22 11.79
N THR A 144 -17.90 -3.89 11.77
CA THR A 144 -16.77 -3.04 12.20
C THR A 144 -16.19 -3.41 13.57
N SER A 145 -17.05 -3.77 14.53
CA SER A 145 -16.62 -4.15 15.88
C SER A 145 -15.91 -5.51 15.93
N ARG A 146 -16.10 -6.38 14.93
CA ARG A 146 -15.52 -7.72 14.82
C ARG A 146 -14.11 -7.76 14.22
N ILE A 147 -13.57 -6.61 13.82
CA ILE A 147 -12.17 -6.50 13.42
C ILE A 147 -11.30 -6.75 14.65
N VAL A 148 -10.45 -7.77 14.61
CA VAL A 148 -9.69 -8.24 15.78
C VAL A 148 -8.27 -7.73 15.83
N ASN A 149 -7.57 -7.73 14.70
CA ASN A 149 -6.19 -7.29 14.58
C ASN A 149 -5.85 -7.03 13.10
N GLY A 150 -4.59 -6.76 12.81
CA GLY A 150 -4.10 -6.65 11.45
C GLY A 150 -2.60 -6.37 11.41
N MET A 151 -2.16 -5.98 10.23
CA MET A 151 -0.78 -5.59 9.96
C MET A 151 -0.78 -4.45 8.94
N ILE A 152 0.09 -3.47 9.14
CA ILE A 152 0.35 -2.42 8.15
C ILE A 152 1.83 -2.39 7.80
N VAL A 153 2.12 -1.89 6.62
CA VAL A 153 3.46 -1.45 6.27
C VAL A 153 3.56 0.05 6.54
N SER A 154 4.57 0.44 7.31
CA SER A 154 4.75 1.83 7.70
C SER A 154 4.94 2.69 6.44
N PRO A 155 4.20 3.80 6.29
CA PRO A 155 4.31 4.65 5.11
C PRO A 155 5.47 5.65 5.24
N ALA A 156 6.24 5.57 6.34
CA ALA A 156 7.42 6.38 6.58
C ALA A 156 8.31 6.45 5.33
N LEU A 157 8.96 7.59 5.15
CA LEU A 157 9.94 7.80 4.10
C LEU A 157 11.18 6.96 4.43
N ALA A 158 11.11 5.67 4.12
CA ALA A 158 12.12 4.67 4.39
C ALA A 158 12.60 4.05 3.08
N LEU A 159 13.87 3.69 3.07
CA LEU A 159 14.42 2.80 2.05
C LEU A 159 13.83 1.40 2.25
N PRO A 160 13.74 0.58 1.19
CA PRO A 160 13.45 -0.84 1.36
C PRO A 160 14.46 -1.50 2.30
N LEU A 161 14.16 -2.71 2.80
CA LEU A 161 15.03 -3.53 3.63
C LEU A 161 15.62 -4.71 2.86
N ALA A 162 15.07 -5.01 1.68
CA ALA A 162 15.61 -6.00 0.75
C ALA A 162 15.33 -5.64 -0.73
N GLY A 163 15.87 -6.44 -1.66
CA GLY A 163 15.75 -6.24 -3.12
C GLY A 163 14.41 -6.65 -3.71
N ALA A 164 14.26 -6.54 -5.03
CA ALA A 164 12.98 -6.75 -5.75
C ALA A 164 12.48 -8.20 -5.77
N ALA A 165 13.31 -9.19 -5.45
CA ALA A 165 12.85 -10.57 -5.30
C ALA A 165 12.05 -10.84 -4.00
N GLU A 166 12.02 -9.88 -3.06
CA GLU A 166 11.44 -10.10 -1.73
C GLU A 166 10.02 -9.52 -1.60
N ALA A 167 9.06 -10.35 -1.18
CA ALA A 167 7.70 -9.92 -0.90
C ALA A 167 7.61 -8.92 0.28
N TRP A 168 8.49 -9.07 1.27
CA TRP A 168 8.44 -8.34 2.53
C TRP A 168 9.69 -7.49 2.73
N ARG A 169 9.76 -6.41 1.96
CA ARG A 169 10.93 -5.54 1.86
C ARG A 169 10.75 -4.18 2.55
N TYR A 170 9.78 -4.05 3.45
CA TYR A 170 9.54 -2.83 4.24
C TYR A 170 9.15 -3.16 5.69
N PRO A 171 9.40 -2.24 6.66
CA PRO A 171 9.02 -2.44 8.05
C PRO A 171 7.51 -2.64 8.22
N GLN A 172 7.14 -3.73 8.87
CA GLN A 172 5.77 -4.07 9.21
C GLN A 172 5.45 -3.69 10.65
N VAL A 173 4.20 -3.30 10.89
CA VAL A 173 3.67 -2.99 12.22
C VAL A 173 2.43 -3.83 12.44
N THR A 174 2.47 -4.68 13.46
CA THR A 174 1.31 -5.46 13.91
C THR A 174 0.34 -4.54 14.64
N LEU A 175 -0.93 -4.57 14.23
CA LEU A 175 -2.03 -3.90 14.89
C LEU A 175 -2.75 -4.90 15.80
N SER A 176 -2.37 -4.95 17.07
CA SER A 176 -3.01 -5.84 18.05
C SER A 176 -4.45 -5.41 18.39
N SER A 177 -4.77 -4.13 18.21
CA SER A 177 -6.12 -3.58 18.31
C SER A 177 -6.21 -2.27 17.52
N LEU A 178 -7.43 -1.88 17.15
CA LEU A 178 -7.72 -0.60 16.47
C LEU A 178 -8.71 0.20 17.32
N SER A 179 -8.45 1.50 17.54
CA SER A 179 -9.38 2.36 18.27
C SER A 179 -10.72 2.43 17.55
N GLN A 180 -11.82 2.25 18.29
CA GLN A 180 -13.16 2.49 17.77
C GLN A 180 -13.49 3.97 17.95
N GLU A 181 -13.86 4.63 16.87
CA GLU A 181 -14.24 6.05 16.86
C GLU A 181 -15.56 6.24 16.12
N ALA A 182 -16.07 7.47 16.11
CA ALA A 182 -17.36 7.82 15.50
C ALA A 182 -17.43 7.40 14.02
N ASN A 183 -16.33 7.50 13.27
CA ASN A 183 -16.28 7.15 11.85
C ASN A 183 -15.95 5.68 11.57
N GLY A 184 -15.70 4.85 12.60
CA GLY A 184 -15.30 3.44 12.42
C GLY A 184 -14.03 3.09 13.21
N ARG A 185 -13.38 1.97 12.85
CA ARG A 185 -12.06 1.63 13.39
C ARG A 185 -11.00 2.52 12.75
N LYS A 186 -10.18 3.18 13.56
CA LYS A 186 -9.10 4.03 13.06
C LYS A 186 -7.95 3.19 12.52
N VAL A 187 -7.56 3.46 11.28
CA VAL A 187 -6.46 2.81 10.58
C VAL A 187 -5.38 3.87 10.31
N PRO A 188 -4.14 3.69 10.81
CA PRO A 188 -3.04 4.60 10.51
C PRO A 188 -2.77 4.71 9.01
N ALA A 189 -2.09 5.79 8.60
CA ALA A 189 -1.52 5.86 7.26
C ALA A 189 -0.66 4.60 7.00
N ASN A 190 -0.73 4.06 5.80
CA ASN A 190 -0.11 2.77 5.49
C ASN A 190 0.30 2.69 4.02
N TYR A 191 1.40 1.97 3.79
CA TYR A 191 1.89 1.59 2.47
C TYR A 191 1.35 0.20 2.10
N GLY A 192 0.09 -0.06 2.44
CA GLY A 192 -0.55 -1.37 2.38
C GLY A 192 -0.56 -2.14 3.69
N GLY A 193 -1.22 -3.29 3.66
CA GLY A 193 -1.48 -4.11 4.84
C GLY A 193 -2.83 -4.81 4.75
N HIS A 194 -3.26 -5.39 5.86
CA HIS A 194 -4.54 -6.08 5.97
C HIS A 194 -5.11 -6.02 7.39
N LEU A 195 -6.41 -6.23 7.50
CA LEU A 195 -7.13 -6.40 8.77
C LEU A 195 -7.81 -7.77 8.79
N ASN A 196 -8.00 -8.30 9.99
CA ASN A 196 -8.55 -9.62 10.22
C ASN A 196 -9.88 -9.55 10.97
N LEU A 197 -10.80 -10.43 10.62
CA LEU A 197 -12.05 -10.67 11.35
C LEU A 197 -12.35 -12.18 11.39
N LEU A 198 -13.03 -12.61 12.46
CA LEU A 198 -13.45 -14.01 12.59
C LEU A 198 -14.61 -14.34 11.64
N GLY A 199 -14.54 -15.51 11.01
CA GLY A 199 -15.51 -16.04 10.05
C GLY A 199 -14.96 -16.17 8.64
N ASP A 200 -15.78 -16.73 7.74
CA ASP A 200 -15.50 -16.85 6.30
C ASP A 200 -16.45 -15.94 5.52
N TYR A 201 -15.95 -14.81 5.04
CA TYR A 201 -16.70 -13.90 4.19
C TYR A 201 -16.09 -13.90 2.80
N ARG A 202 -16.90 -14.13 1.76
CA ARG A 202 -16.44 -14.11 0.37
C ARG A 202 -16.38 -12.71 -0.23
N GLU A 203 -17.30 -11.86 0.20
CA GLU A 203 -17.40 -10.47 -0.23
C GLU A 203 -17.81 -9.62 0.98
N LEU A 204 -17.23 -8.42 1.08
CA LEU A 204 -17.56 -7.42 2.08
C LEU A 204 -17.65 -6.05 1.41
N ILE A 205 -18.39 -5.13 2.02
CA ILE A 205 -18.36 -3.71 1.66
C ILE A 205 -17.65 -2.95 2.77
N ALA A 206 -16.68 -2.13 2.43
CA ALA A 206 -16.05 -1.23 3.38
C ALA A 206 -16.31 0.24 3.00
N VAL A 207 -16.51 1.07 4.01
CA VAL A 207 -16.56 2.53 3.89
C VAL A 207 -15.35 3.09 4.60
N PHE A 208 -14.40 3.57 3.83
CA PHE A 208 -13.22 4.27 4.34
C PHE A 208 -13.51 5.77 4.37
N THR A 209 -13.46 6.37 5.56
CA THR A 209 -13.50 7.82 5.72
C THR A 209 -12.08 8.33 5.86
N VAL A 210 -11.69 9.32 5.08
CA VAL A 210 -10.35 9.95 5.12
C VAL A 210 -10.48 11.46 5.21
N ARG A 211 -9.45 12.12 5.76
CA ARG A 211 -9.27 13.57 5.66
C ARG A 211 -8.18 13.87 4.63
N PRO A 212 -8.54 14.09 3.35
CA PRO A 212 -7.53 14.34 2.35
C PRO A 212 -6.89 15.72 2.56
N GLN A 213 -5.60 15.75 2.90
CA GLN A 213 -4.81 16.98 3.00
C GLN A 213 -3.82 17.06 1.83
N GLY A 214 -3.49 18.26 1.35
CA GLY A 214 -2.43 18.45 0.34
C GLY A 214 -2.63 17.69 -0.98
N ARG A 215 -3.87 17.44 -1.40
CA ARG A 215 -4.15 16.72 -2.66
C ARG A 215 -3.65 17.50 -3.88
N PRO A 216 -3.17 16.82 -4.93
CA PRO A 216 -2.98 17.43 -6.23
C PRO A 216 -4.34 17.74 -6.86
N GLN A 217 -4.36 18.69 -7.78
CA GLN A 217 -5.51 18.85 -8.68
C GLN A 217 -5.46 17.74 -9.74
N VAL A 218 -6.56 17.03 -9.90
CA VAL A 218 -6.66 15.93 -10.87
C VAL A 218 -7.78 16.23 -11.86
N THR A 219 -7.45 16.24 -13.14
CA THR A 219 -8.41 16.45 -14.24
C THR A 219 -8.52 15.17 -15.05
N TYR A 220 -9.74 14.68 -15.24
CA TYR A 220 -10.04 13.60 -16.17
C TYR A 220 -9.99 14.11 -17.61
N LEU A 221 -9.18 13.47 -18.46
CA LEU A 221 -8.99 13.87 -19.86
C LEU A 221 -9.65 12.92 -20.87
N GLY A 222 -10.02 11.72 -20.46
CA GLY A 222 -10.67 10.75 -21.34
C GLY A 222 -10.38 9.31 -20.96
N THR A 223 -11.14 8.39 -21.56
CA THR A 223 -10.97 6.95 -21.42
C THR A 223 -10.75 6.36 -22.81
N GLN A 224 -9.66 5.61 -22.98
CA GLN A 224 -9.52 4.65 -24.08
C GLN A 224 -10.05 3.30 -23.62
N VAL A 225 -10.85 2.65 -24.46
CA VAL A 225 -11.31 1.28 -24.22
C VAL A 225 -10.57 0.36 -25.18
N ALA A 226 -10.02 -0.71 -24.63
CA ALA A 226 -9.37 -1.77 -25.39
C ALA A 226 -9.91 -3.13 -24.93
N THR A 227 -9.67 -4.15 -25.75
CA THR A 227 -9.99 -5.53 -25.42
C THR A 227 -8.73 -6.37 -25.32
N PHE A 228 -8.76 -7.37 -24.44
CA PHE A 228 -7.68 -8.35 -24.29
C PHE A 228 -8.26 -9.73 -24.05
N GLN A 229 -7.42 -10.77 -24.18
CA GLN A 229 -7.80 -12.16 -23.96
C GLN A 229 -6.86 -12.78 -22.93
N SER A 230 -7.01 -14.08 -22.66
CA SER A 230 -6.12 -14.80 -21.76
C SER A 230 -4.65 -14.63 -22.14
N TYR A 231 -3.78 -14.44 -21.15
CA TYR A 231 -2.35 -14.60 -21.30
C TYR A 231 -2.02 -16.06 -21.62
N ILE A 232 -1.11 -16.28 -22.58
CA ILE A 232 -0.56 -17.60 -22.91
C ILE A 232 0.93 -17.40 -23.15
N GLY A 233 1.76 -17.82 -22.22
CA GLY A 233 3.19 -17.56 -22.33
C GLY A 233 4.00 -18.15 -21.17
N PRO A 234 5.32 -17.94 -21.19
CA PRO A 234 6.18 -18.34 -20.08
C PRO A 234 5.87 -17.54 -18.81
N GLY A 235 6.19 -18.05 -17.63
CA GLY A 235 6.01 -17.30 -16.38
C GLY A 235 5.32 -18.11 -15.28
N GLY A 236 5.38 -17.58 -14.06
CA GLY A 236 4.81 -18.23 -12.89
C GLY A 236 3.29 -18.06 -12.82
N VAL A 237 2.55 -19.12 -13.12
CA VAL A 237 1.07 -19.17 -12.97
C VAL A 237 0.63 -20.08 -11.81
N GLY A 238 1.54 -20.31 -10.87
CA GLY A 238 1.30 -21.09 -9.65
C GLY A 238 0.68 -22.46 -9.91
N VAL A 239 -0.41 -22.79 -9.20
CA VAL A 239 -1.05 -24.10 -9.27
C VAL A 239 -1.79 -24.36 -10.59
N PHE A 240 -1.91 -23.36 -11.47
CA PHE A 240 -2.48 -23.51 -12.82
C PHE A 240 -1.41 -23.80 -13.89
N GLN A 241 -0.16 -24.05 -13.49
CA GLN A 241 0.91 -24.43 -14.42
C GLN A 241 0.51 -25.56 -15.40
N PRO A 242 -0.15 -26.65 -14.98
CA PRO A 242 -0.57 -27.70 -15.90
C PRO A 242 -1.56 -27.24 -16.98
N LEU A 243 -2.48 -26.31 -16.65
CA LEU A 243 -3.38 -25.68 -17.62
C LEU A 243 -2.61 -24.82 -18.62
N MET A 244 -1.67 -23.99 -18.15
CA MET A 244 -0.86 -23.14 -19.03
C MET A 244 -0.05 -23.98 -20.01
N GLU A 245 0.57 -25.08 -19.55
CA GLU A 245 1.27 -26.03 -20.41
C GLU A 245 0.35 -26.66 -21.46
N GLN A 246 -0.90 -26.98 -21.08
CA GLN A 246 -1.88 -27.50 -22.03
C GLN A 246 -2.29 -26.46 -23.07
N LEU A 247 -2.47 -25.19 -22.68
CA LEU A 247 -2.75 -24.08 -23.60
C LEU A 247 -1.57 -23.84 -24.55
N LEU A 248 -0.33 -23.83 -24.05
CA LEU A 248 0.90 -23.63 -24.83
C LEU A 248 1.14 -24.73 -25.87
N ARG A 249 0.69 -25.96 -25.62
CA ARG A 249 0.77 -27.05 -26.60
C ARG A 249 -0.21 -26.88 -27.77
N ARG A 250 -1.28 -26.09 -27.59
CA ARG A 250 -2.38 -25.98 -28.56
C ARG A 250 -2.44 -24.64 -29.25
N TYR A 251 -2.09 -23.57 -28.56
CA TYR A 251 -2.27 -22.19 -29.00
C TYR A 251 -0.94 -21.45 -29.04
N PRO A 252 -0.79 -20.46 -29.94
CA PRO A 252 0.40 -19.62 -29.97
C PRO A 252 0.51 -18.79 -28.68
N TRP A 253 1.74 -18.35 -28.40
CA TRP A 253 1.97 -17.36 -27.35
C TRP A 253 1.12 -16.12 -27.59
N ARG A 254 0.59 -15.58 -26.50
CA ARG A 254 -0.29 -14.41 -26.49
C ARG A 254 0.07 -13.53 -25.31
N HIS A 255 0.76 -12.44 -25.64
CA HIS A 255 1.11 -11.38 -24.71
C HIS A 255 1.01 -10.04 -25.46
N PRO A 256 -0.22 -9.54 -25.71
CA PRO A 256 -0.42 -8.43 -26.63
C PRO A 256 0.09 -7.12 -26.03
N ARG A 257 0.41 -6.17 -26.92
CA ARG A 257 0.64 -4.78 -26.56
C ARG A 257 -0.47 -3.90 -27.12
N ILE A 258 -1.06 -3.09 -26.26
CA ILE A 258 -2.12 -2.15 -26.61
C ILE A 258 -1.49 -0.76 -26.67
N ARG A 259 -1.51 -0.13 -27.84
CA ARG A 259 -1.02 1.24 -28.00
C ARG A 259 -1.84 2.22 -27.16
N LEU A 260 -1.17 3.15 -26.50
CA LEU A 260 -1.78 4.23 -25.74
C LEU A 260 -2.06 5.43 -26.65
N ASN A 261 -3.33 5.87 -26.71
CA ASN A 261 -3.74 7.10 -27.38
C ASN A 261 -3.77 8.24 -26.35
N ILE A 262 -2.58 8.68 -25.95
CA ILE A 262 -2.40 9.66 -24.87
C ILE A 262 -2.92 11.03 -25.33
N PRO A 263 -3.98 11.59 -24.70
CA PRO A 263 -4.48 12.92 -25.06
C PRO A 263 -3.52 14.01 -24.61
N GLU A 264 -3.59 15.17 -25.26
CA GLU A 264 -2.77 16.32 -24.91
C GLU A 264 -2.93 16.70 -23.42
N GLY A 265 -1.80 16.98 -22.75
CA GLY A 265 -1.77 17.36 -21.34
C GLY A 265 -1.86 16.19 -20.34
N ALA A 266 -2.13 14.96 -20.79
CA ALA A 266 -2.08 13.80 -19.89
C ALA A 266 -0.66 13.53 -19.41
N ASN A 267 -0.50 13.38 -18.10
CA ASN A 267 0.77 13.02 -17.47
C ASN A 267 0.67 11.77 -16.60
N TYR A 268 -0.54 11.24 -16.39
CA TYR A 268 -0.81 10.00 -15.67
C TYR A 268 -1.82 9.12 -16.41
N VAL A 269 -1.75 7.82 -16.14
CA VAL A 269 -2.69 6.80 -16.61
C VAL A 269 -3.14 5.91 -15.45
N LEU A 270 -4.40 5.48 -15.48
CA LEU A 270 -5.00 4.56 -14.52
C LEU A 270 -5.75 3.47 -15.29
N PHE A 271 -5.77 2.25 -14.77
CA PHE A 271 -6.36 1.09 -15.45
C PHE A 271 -7.54 0.53 -14.67
N THR A 272 -8.60 0.17 -15.40
CA THR A 272 -9.74 -0.57 -14.84
C THR A 272 -10.03 -1.78 -15.72
N TYR A 273 -10.10 -2.94 -15.08
CA TYR A 273 -10.36 -4.22 -15.75
C TYR A 273 -11.03 -5.19 -14.74
N PRO A 274 -11.77 -6.21 -15.22
CA PRO A 274 -12.35 -7.23 -14.36
C PRO A 274 -11.22 -8.00 -13.66
N PRO A 275 -11.29 -8.31 -12.36
CA PRO A 275 -10.31 -9.16 -11.67
C PRO A 275 -10.19 -10.56 -12.28
N MET A 276 -9.03 -11.21 -12.14
CA MET A 276 -8.90 -12.61 -12.49
C MET A 276 -9.67 -13.44 -11.46
N PRO A 277 -10.56 -14.35 -11.87
CA PRO A 277 -11.50 -15.03 -10.95
C PRO A 277 -10.83 -15.97 -9.94
N PHE A 278 -9.57 -16.37 -10.17
CA PHE A 278 -8.90 -17.39 -9.39
C PHE A 278 -7.56 -16.93 -8.81
N ASP A 279 -7.29 -17.30 -7.56
CA ASP A 279 -5.97 -17.12 -6.96
C ASP A 279 -5.06 -18.28 -7.32
N VAL A 280 -4.40 -18.16 -8.48
CA VAL A 280 -3.51 -19.19 -9.01
C VAL A 280 -2.28 -19.41 -8.13
N TYR A 281 -1.99 -18.52 -7.18
CA TYR A 281 -0.83 -18.61 -6.29
C TYR A 281 -1.15 -19.25 -4.93
N ASP A 282 -2.43 -19.53 -4.62
CA ASP A 282 -2.81 -20.18 -3.36
C ASP A 282 -2.58 -21.69 -3.39
N THR A 283 -1.43 -22.11 -2.88
CA THR A 283 -1.06 -23.53 -2.74
C THR A 283 -1.90 -24.29 -1.71
N THR A 284 -2.53 -23.59 -0.75
CA THR A 284 -3.41 -24.21 0.26
C THR A 284 -4.77 -24.59 -0.32
N ARG A 285 -5.10 -24.04 -1.49
CA ARG A 285 -6.38 -24.18 -2.18
C ARG A 285 -7.59 -23.58 -1.47
N ASN A 286 -7.39 -22.86 -0.38
CA ASN A 286 -8.47 -22.27 0.40
C ASN A 286 -9.12 -21.07 -0.31
N ASN A 287 -8.40 -20.42 -1.22
CA ASN A 287 -8.75 -19.18 -1.86
C ASN A 287 -8.74 -19.27 -3.38
N LEU A 288 -8.67 -20.49 -3.95
CA LEU A 288 -8.61 -20.68 -5.40
C LEU A 288 -9.75 -19.97 -6.13
N ASP A 289 -10.93 -19.94 -5.54
CA ASP A 289 -12.14 -19.34 -6.13
C ASP A 289 -12.37 -17.89 -5.71
N ARG A 290 -11.35 -17.23 -5.16
CA ARG A 290 -11.38 -15.81 -4.77
C ARG A 290 -10.49 -15.01 -5.73
N PRO A 291 -10.97 -13.87 -6.24
CA PRO A 291 -10.28 -13.17 -7.32
C PRO A 291 -8.93 -12.58 -6.89
N ILE A 292 -8.04 -12.40 -7.87
CA ILE A 292 -6.80 -11.62 -7.75
C ILE A 292 -6.79 -10.50 -8.79
N ALA A 293 -5.89 -9.53 -8.62
CA ALA A 293 -5.78 -8.44 -9.58
C ALA A 293 -5.21 -8.90 -10.93
N GLY A 294 -4.15 -9.70 -10.92
CA GLY A 294 -3.22 -9.79 -12.04
C GLY A 294 -2.43 -8.48 -12.22
N SER A 295 -1.51 -8.45 -13.18
CA SER A 295 -0.57 -7.34 -13.37
C SER A 295 -0.73 -6.71 -14.75
N VAL A 296 -0.91 -5.38 -14.77
CA VAL A 296 -0.72 -4.57 -15.98
C VAL A 296 0.74 -4.10 -16.01
N ARG A 297 1.31 -3.90 -17.19
CA ARG A 297 2.65 -3.32 -17.34
C ARG A 297 2.69 -2.26 -18.42
N LEU A 298 3.43 -1.18 -18.18
CA LEU A 298 3.74 -0.19 -19.19
C LEU A 298 4.90 -0.71 -20.04
N ALA A 299 4.94 -0.32 -21.31
CA ALA A 299 6.04 -0.70 -22.19
C ALA A 299 6.38 0.41 -23.19
N PRO A 300 7.67 0.55 -23.56
CA PRO A 300 8.10 1.38 -24.68
C PRO A 300 8.10 0.61 -26.02
N ASP A 301 8.23 -0.72 -25.97
CA ASP A 301 8.30 -1.61 -27.13
C ASP A 301 7.78 -3.04 -26.80
N GLU A 302 7.97 -3.99 -27.72
CA GLU A 302 7.53 -5.37 -27.52
C GLU A 302 8.40 -6.17 -26.51
N GLY A 303 9.65 -5.77 -26.32
CA GLY A 303 10.66 -6.51 -25.55
C GLY A 303 10.86 -6.04 -24.11
N MET A 304 10.46 -4.82 -23.77
CA MET A 304 10.63 -4.24 -22.43
C MET A 304 9.30 -4.05 -21.71
N LEU A 305 9.31 -4.31 -20.40
CA LEU A 305 8.18 -4.19 -19.50
C LEU A 305 8.57 -3.35 -18.28
N SER A 306 7.61 -2.59 -17.77
CA SER A 306 7.76 -1.95 -16.47
C SER A 306 7.63 -2.96 -15.35
N GLN A 307 7.97 -2.51 -14.14
CA GLN A 307 7.48 -3.05 -12.88
C GLN A 307 6.00 -3.47 -12.95
N ASP A 308 5.64 -4.50 -12.19
CA ASP A 308 4.27 -4.95 -12.03
C ASP A 308 3.33 -3.87 -11.46
N LEU A 309 2.24 -3.61 -12.18
CA LEU A 309 1.15 -2.73 -11.73
C LEU A 309 -0.05 -3.59 -11.33
N THR A 310 -0.06 -4.04 -10.08
CA THR A 310 -1.09 -4.94 -9.52
C THR A 310 -2.30 -4.23 -8.93
N HIS A 311 -2.32 -2.91 -9.05
CA HIS A 311 -3.40 -2.07 -8.52
C HIS A 311 -3.66 -0.89 -9.47
N GLY A 312 -4.75 -0.20 -9.21
CA GLY A 312 -5.36 0.84 -10.01
C GLY A 312 -5.01 2.24 -9.52
N GLY A 313 -3.86 2.43 -8.89
CA GLY A 313 -3.31 3.77 -8.71
C GLY A 313 -3.10 4.45 -10.06
N ALA A 314 -2.95 5.77 -10.07
CA ALA A 314 -2.54 6.44 -11.30
C ALA A 314 -1.01 6.46 -11.40
N PHE A 315 -0.50 6.01 -12.55
CA PHE A 315 0.90 5.84 -12.86
C PHE A 315 1.39 6.97 -13.77
N PRO A 316 2.59 7.52 -13.57
CA PRO A 316 3.13 8.54 -14.45
C PRO A 316 3.39 7.99 -15.86
N LEU A 317 3.05 8.75 -16.89
CA LEU A 317 3.29 8.36 -18.30
C LEU A 317 4.73 8.60 -18.77
N ARG A 318 5.49 9.44 -18.06
CA ARG A 318 6.84 9.88 -18.48
C ARG A 318 7.98 9.16 -17.77
N VAL A 319 7.68 8.39 -16.72
CA VAL A 319 8.70 7.76 -15.88
C VAL A 319 8.20 6.39 -15.48
N ALA A 320 8.91 5.35 -15.89
CA ALA A 320 8.66 3.99 -15.44
C ALA A 320 10.00 3.29 -15.28
N TRP A 321 10.07 2.31 -14.38
CA TRP A 321 11.25 1.48 -14.18
C TRP A 321 11.00 0.12 -14.81
N GLN A 322 12.03 -0.41 -15.45
CA GLN A 322 12.02 -1.70 -16.10
C GLN A 322 11.88 -2.81 -15.05
N ASP A 323 11.21 -3.89 -15.41
CA ASP A 323 11.07 -5.10 -14.59
C ASP A 323 12.43 -5.63 -14.11
N ALA A 324 12.46 -6.11 -12.86
CA ALA A 324 13.64 -6.71 -12.24
C ALA A 324 14.17 -7.92 -13.02
N ASP A 325 13.30 -8.70 -13.66
CA ASP A 325 13.73 -9.87 -14.45
C ASP A 325 14.24 -9.54 -15.86
N GLN A 326 14.18 -8.27 -16.28
CA GLN A 326 14.62 -7.80 -17.60
C GLN A 326 15.82 -6.84 -17.57
N VAL A 327 16.31 -6.45 -16.39
CA VAL A 327 17.44 -5.53 -16.27
C VAL A 327 18.78 -6.24 -16.18
N ILE A 328 19.86 -5.54 -16.56
CA ILE A 328 21.22 -5.96 -16.23
C ILE A 328 21.38 -5.81 -14.70
N PRO A 329 21.87 -6.84 -13.99
CA PRO A 329 21.97 -6.80 -12.54
C PRO A 329 22.71 -5.56 -12.03
N GLY A 330 22.06 -4.82 -11.14
CA GLY A 330 22.59 -3.61 -10.51
C GLY A 330 21.89 -3.33 -9.19
N PRO A 331 22.26 -2.27 -8.44
CA PRO A 331 21.55 -1.93 -7.20
C PRO A 331 20.18 -1.31 -7.47
N TYR A 332 19.89 -0.86 -8.70
CA TYR A 332 18.65 -0.16 -9.04
C TYR A 332 18.16 -0.59 -10.42
N LEU A 333 16.84 -0.63 -10.60
CA LEU A 333 16.20 -0.88 -11.89
C LEU A 333 16.49 0.28 -12.85
N SER A 334 16.58 -0.05 -14.15
CA SER A 334 16.76 0.94 -15.21
C SER A 334 15.47 1.70 -15.49
N LEU A 335 15.57 2.96 -15.91
CA LEU A 335 14.42 3.69 -16.43
C LEU A 335 14.07 3.19 -17.82
N LEU A 336 12.77 3.07 -18.09
CA LEU A 336 12.28 2.79 -19.42
C LEU A 336 12.37 4.03 -20.31
N PRO A 337 12.61 3.84 -21.63
CA PRO A 337 12.28 4.82 -22.65
C PRO A 337 10.81 5.29 -22.56
N PRO A 338 10.43 6.35 -23.30
CA PRO A 338 9.06 6.83 -23.32
C PRO A 338 8.04 5.72 -23.58
N ILE A 339 7.04 5.64 -22.71
CA ILE A 339 5.97 4.65 -22.76
C ILE A 339 4.97 5.02 -23.85
N ASP A 340 4.66 4.08 -24.73
CA ASP A 340 3.65 4.26 -25.79
C ASP A 340 2.63 3.12 -25.85
N ARG A 341 2.80 2.07 -25.03
CA ARG A 341 1.92 0.91 -24.99
C ARG A 341 1.74 0.36 -23.58
N VAL A 342 0.72 -0.47 -23.43
CA VAL A 342 0.41 -1.20 -22.21
C VAL A 342 0.22 -2.68 -22.54
N THR A 343 0.76 -3.51 -21.67
CA THR A 343 0.48 -4.93 -21.59
C THR A 343 -0.75 -5.13 -20.72
N PRO A 344 -1.84 -5.75 -21.22
CA PRO A 344 -3.02 -5.99 -20.43
C PRO A 344 -2.76 -7.01 -19.31
N PRO A 345 -3.68 -7.14 -18.34
CA PRO A 345 -3.51 -8.05 -17.22
C PRO A 345 -3.15 -9.48 -17.62
N GLU A 346 -2.12 -10.07 -17.01
CA GLU A 346 -1.67 -11.45 -17.28
C GLU A 346 -2.66 -12.49 -16.73
N TYR A 347 -3.69 -12.83 -17.51
CA TYR A 347 -4.80 -13.68 -17.06
C TYR A 347 -4.72 -15.09 -17.64
N VAL A 348 -4.51 -16.09 -16.79
CA VAL A 348 -4.56 -17.49 -17.25
C VAL A 348 -5.99 -17.87 -17.63
N VAL A 349 -6.95 -17.48 -16.80
CA VAL A 349 -8.37 -17.76 -17.02
C VAL A 349 -9.15 -16.44 -16.98
N PRO A 350 -9.75 -16.02 -18.11
CA PRO A 350 -10.57 -14.80 -18.17
C PRO A 350 -11.76 -14.79 -17.20
N ALA A 351 -12.17 -13.58 -16.81
CA ALA A 351 -13.38 -13.38 -16.02
C ALA A 351 -14.62 -13.93 -16.76
N GLY A 352 -15.55 -14.51 -16.02
CA GLY A 352 -16.76 -15.15 -16.55
C GLY A 352 -16.62 -16.65 -16.85
N ILE A 353 -15.42 -17.21 -16.79
CA ILE A 353 -15.21 -18.66 -16.90
C ILE A 353 -15.35 -19.31 -15.53
N THR A 354 -16.21 -20.32 -15.43
CA THR A 354 -16.40 -21.10 -14.19
C THR A 354 -15.19 -21.98 -13.91
N TYR A 355 -14.89 -22.19 -12.63
CA TYR A 355 -13.82 -23.10 -12.22
C TYR A 355 -14.07 -24.52 -12.73
N ASP A 356 -13.05 -25.13 -13.33
CA ASP A 356 -13.02 -26.55 -13.67
C ASP A 356 -11.82 -27.20 -12.96
N PRO A 357 -12.01 -28.31 -12.21
CA PRO A 357 -10.91 -29.04 -11.58
C PRO A 357 -9.78 -29.44 -12.53
N CYS A 358 -10.04 -29.55 -13.83
CA CYS A 358 -9.04 -29.82 -14.86
C CYS A 358 -7.92 -28.77 -14.89
N PHE A 359 -8.17 -27.54 -14.41
CA PHE A 359 -7.17 -26.45 -14.37
C PHE A 359 -5.94 -26.85 -13.56
N LEU A 360 -6.11 -27.67 -12.53
CA LEU A 360 -5.03 -28.15 -11.67
C LEU A 360 -4.26 -29.35 -12.23
N THR A 361 -4.83 -30.05 -13.21
CA THR A 361 -4.24 -31.29 -13.75
C THR A 361 -3.81 -31.17 -15.21
N GLY A 362 -4.20 -30.12 -15.92
CA GLY A 362 -3.84 -29.92 -17.34
C GLY A 362 -4.50 -30.92 -18.28
N ASN A 363 -5.66 -31.46 -17.89
CA ASN A 363 -6.45 -32.44 -18.65
C ASN A 363 -7.80 -31.86 -19.07
N CYS A 364 -7.84 -30.55 -19.35
CA CYS A 364 -9.07 -29.87 -19.73
C CYS A 364 -9.57 -30.34 -21.10
N SER A 365 -10.89 -30.41 -21.25
CA SER A 365 -11.52 -30.71 -22.53
C SER A 365 -11.21 -29.62 -23.56
N GLN A 366 -11.30 -29.96 -24.84
CA GLN A 366 -11.13 -29.00 -25.93
C GLN A 366 -12.07 -27.79 -25.78
N SER A 367 -13.33 -28.03 -25.41
CA SER A 367 -14.32 -26.96 -25.22
C SER A 367 -13.93 -25.97 -24.12
N VAL A 368 -13.31 -26.44 -23.03
CA VAL A 368 -12.82 -25.59 -21.93
C VAL A 368 -11.64 -24.75 -22.39
N LEU A 369 -10.67 -25.36 -23.09
CA LEU A 369 -9.51 -24.64 -23.63
C LEU A 369 -9.92 -23.58 -24.66
N GLU A 370 -10.87 -23.90 -25.54
CA GLU A 370 -11.43 -22.96 -26.52
C GLU A 370 -12.19 -21.82 -25.86
N SER A 371 -12.95 -22.10 -24.79
CA SER A 371 -13.62 -21.06 -24.00
C SER A 371 -12.62 -20.07 -23.40
N ILE A 372 -11.53 -20.57 -22.78
CA ILE A 372 -10.45 -19.74 -22.25
C ILE A 372 -9.77 -18.93 -23.37
N TYR A 373 -9.40 -19.59 -24.46
CA TYR A 373 -8.67 -18.97 -25.56
C TYR A 373 -9.48 -17.88 -26.29
N ASN A 374 -10.79 -18.08 -26.45
CA ASN A 374 -11.65 -17.15 -27.20
C ASN A 374 -12.26 -16.05 -26.31
N ALA A 375 -12.29 -16.23 -24.99
CA ALA A 375 -12.84 -15.24 -24.08
C ALA A 375 -12.10 -13.89 -24.19
N THR A 376 -12.89 -12.82 -24.23
CA THR A 376 -12.42 -11.45 -24.38
C THR A 376 -12.89 -10.61 -23.20
N MET A 377 -11.99 -9.78 -22.68
CA MET A 377 -12.22 -8.87 -21.55
C MET A 377 -11.98 -7.44 -21.98
N THR A 378 -12.51 -6.50 -21.22
CA THR A 378 -12.34 -5.07 -21.46
C THR A 378 -11.31 -4.48 -20.52
N LEU A 379 -10.37 -3.70 -21.08
CA LEU A 379 -9.45 -2.85 -20.34
C LEU A 379 -9.83 -1.39 -20.61
N ARG A 380 -10.10 -0.64 -19.56
CA ARG A 380 -10.31 0.82 -19.61
C ARG A 380 -9.02 1.50 -19.18
N ILE A 381 -8.53 2.39 -20.03
CA ILE A 381 -7.31 3.17 -19.85
C ILE A 381 -7.73 4.62 -19.65
N ILE A 382 -7.56 5.13 -18.44
CA ILE A 382 -8.08 6.42 -18.00
C ILE A 382 -6.92 7.41 -17.95
N TYR A 383 -7.02 8.50 -18.71
CA TYR A 383 -5.99 9.53 -18.81
C TYR A 383 -6.29 10.68 -17.87
N LEU A 384 -5.27 11.07 -17.11
CA LEU A 384 -5.37 12.11 -16.10
C LEU A 384 -4.29 13.18 -16.31
N LYS A 385 -4.67 14.43 -16.04
CA LYS A 385 -3.73 15.53 -15.76
C LYS A 385 -3.67 15.74 -14.26
N VAL A 386 -2.49 15.55 -13.68
CA VAL A 386 -2.22 15.71 -12.25
C VAL A 386 -1.30 16.89 -12.04
N GLU A 387 -1.74 17.83 -11.21
CA GLU A 387 -1.05 19.09 -10.91
C GLU A 387 -0.81 19.19 -9.39
N PRO A 388 0.39 18.84 -8.92
CA PRO A 388 0.73 18.86 -7.50
C PRO A 388 0.76 20.29 -6.93
N ARG A 389 0.24 20.46 -5.71
CA ARG A 389 0.38 21.72 -4.97
C ARG A 389 1.72 21.75 -4.25
N MET A 390 2.69 22.48 -4.79
CA MET A 390 4.09 22.45 -4.33
C MET A 390 4.30 22.87 -2.86
N ALA A 391 3.41 23.67 -2.28
CA ALA A 391 3.56 24.16 -0.92
C ALA A 391 3.52 23.02 0.11
N GLY A 392 4.54 22.94 0.97
CA GLY A 392 4.62 21.95 2.04
C GLY A 392 5.07 20.55 1.60
N LEU A 393 5.40 20.34 0.33
CA LEU A 393 5.88 19.04 -0.18
C LEU A 393 7.40 18.90 -0.08
N ARG A 394 7.86 17.66 0.14
CA ARG A 394 9.28 17.30 0.03
C ARG A 394 9.57 16.74 -1.35
N THR A 395 10.62 17.24 -1.99
CA THR A 395 11.15 16.67 -3.23
C THR A 395 12.27 15.69 -2.91
N ILE A 396 12.14 14.44 -3.32
CA ILE A 396 13.10 13.37 -3.03
C ILE A 396 13.40 12.61 -4.33
N PRO A 397 14.68 12.29 -4.65
CA PRO A 397 15.02 11.50 -5.84
C PRO A 397 14.32 10.14 -5.82
N LEU A 398 13.97 9.61 -6.99
CA LEU A 398 13.34 8.30 -7.12
C LEU A 398 14.31 7.27 -7.70
N ARG A 399 14.36 6.09 -7.07
CA ARG A 399 15.05 4.90 -7.57
C ARG A 399 14.21 3.68 -7.20
N ALA A 400 14.08 2.70 -8.07
CA ALA A 400 13.51 1.41 -7.73
C ALA A 400 14.63 0.41 -7.45
N ALA A 401 14.56 -0.31 -6.33
CA ALA A 401 15.62 -1.24 -5.96
C ALA A 401 15.51 -2.52 -6.79
N ASP A 402 16.64 -2.98 -7.33
CA ASP A 402 16.74 -4.25 -8.05
C ASP A 402 17.01 -5.42 -7.08
N ASP A 403 17.05 -6.66 -7.57
CA ASP A 403 17.30 -7.90 -6.84
C ASP A 403 18.64 -7.91 -6.12
N THR A 404 19.65 -7.21 -6.64
CA THR A 404 20.96 -7.14 -6.00
C THR A 404 21.04 -6.06 -4.93
N TRP A 405 20.03 -5.20 -4.80
CA TRP A 405 20.00 -4.15 -3.81
C TRP A 405 20.06 -4.71 -2.39
N ARG A 406 20.90 -4.12 -1.55
CA ARG A 406 20.99 -4.45 -0.12
C ARG A 406 20.98 -3.16 0.69
N PRO A 407 20.36 -3.14 1.88
CA PRO A 407 20.50 -2.01 2.77
C PRO A 407 21.98 -1.86 3.07
N GLN A 408 22.51 -0.66 2.90
CA GLN A 408 23.82 -0.37 3.50
C GLN A 408 23.66 -0.67 4.98
N LYS A 409 24.44 -1.62 5.51
CA LYS A 409 24.55 -1.78 6.97
C LYS A 409 24.79 -0.37 7.49
N PRO A 410 23.96 0.16 8.40
CA PRO A 410 24.35 1.38 9.09
C PRO A 410 25.78 1.12 9.59
N PRO A 411 26.74 2.05 9.36
CA PRO A 411 28.09 1.88 9.88
C PRO A 411 27.93 1.46 11.33
N ALA A 412 28.59 0.37 11.73
CA ALA A 412 28.42 -0.22 13.05
C ALA A 412 28.54 0.90 14.09
N THR A 413 27.40 1.43 14.55
CA THR A 413 27.38 2.40 15.62
C THR A 413 27.87 1.61 16.80
N PHE A 414 29.03 2.03 17.32
CA PHE A 414 29.64 1.57 18.55
C PHE A 414 28.56 1.35 19.63
N LEU A 415 28.06 0.12 19.72
CA LEU A 415 27.38 -0.38 20.90
C LEU A 415 28.48 -0.89 21.82
N ASP A 416 29.18 0.05 22.45
CA ASP A 416 29.80 -0.15 23.76
C ASP A 416 30.30 1.21 24.25
N GLY A 417 29.54 1.80 25.16
CA GLY A 417 29.83 3.09 25.76
C GLY A 417 28.58 3.69 26.37
N ALA A 418 28.23 3.27 27.59
CA ALA A 418 27.35 4.02 28.44
C ALA A 418 27.92 5.46 28.58
N LEU A 419 27.27 6.44 27.96
CA LEU A 419 27.63 7.84 28.13
C LEU A 419 26.81 8.43 29.29
N PRO A 420 27.47 9.12 30.25
CA PRO A 420 26.80 9.72 31.39
C PRO A 420 25.97 10.93 30.96
N PHE A 421 24.88 11.18 31.68
CA PHE A 421 24.03 12.37 31.53
C PHE A 421 24.87 13.66 31.61
N GLY A 422 25.12 14.29 30.46
CA GLY A 422 25.65 15.64 30.30
C GLY A 422 24.57 16.62 29.82
N PRO A 423 24.80 17.94 29.92
CA PRO A 423 23.74 18.94 29.90
C PRO A 423 23.05 19.05 28.54
N VAL A 424 21.73 19.27 28.59
CA VAL A 424 20.86 19.51 27.45
C VAL A 424 21.20 20.87 26.84
N TYR A 425 21.77 20.89 25.63
CA TYR A 425 21.88 22.11 24.83
C TYR A 425 20.64 22.27 23.97
N THR A 426 19.97 23.42 24.12
CA THR A 426 18.85 23.82 23.26
C THR A 426 19.42 24.65 22.10
N PHE A 427 19.39 24.09 20.88
CA PHE A 427 19.72 24.84 19.67
C PHE A 427 18.43 25.36 19.04
N PHE A 428 18.30 26.69 18.95
CA PHE A 428 17.30 27.33 18.09
C PHE A 428 17.91 27.51 16.69
N LEU A 429 17.46 26.73 15.72
CA LEU A 429 17.71 27.01 14.31
C LEU A 429 16.60 27.94 13.78
N PRO A 430 16.94 29.04 13.08
CA PRO A 430 15.93 29.88 12.46
C PRO A 430 15.19 29.11 11.37
N LEU A 431 13.86 29.27 11.37
CA LEU A 431 12.91 28.78 10.37
C LEU A 431 13.32 29.22 8.96
N GLY A 432 14.10 28.37 8.28
CA GLY A 432 14.31 28.37 6.84
C GLY A 432 13.87 27.02 6.28
N LEU A 433 12.56 26.75 6.26
CA LEU A 433 11.99 25.53 5.66
C LEU A 433 11.99 25.63 4.13
N SER A 434 13.18 25.62 3.55
CA SER A 434 13.40 25.18 2.18
C SER A 434 14.48 24.11 2.28
N GLY A 435 14.06 22.86 2.43
CA GLY A 435 14.97 21.73 2.35
C GLY A 435 15.74 21.78 1.03
N PRO A 436 16.94 21.17 0.97
CA PRO A 436 17.75 21.20 -0.24
C PRO A 436 16.92 20.72 -1.44
N ARG A 437 16.77 21.59 -2.45
CA ARG A 437 16.19 21.19 -3.74
C ARG A 437 17.22 20.28 -4.41
N THR A 438 16.95 18.99 -4.43
CA THR A 438 17.72 18.07 -5.27
C THR A 438 17.51 18.40 -6.75
N THR A 439 18.60 18.36 -7.53
CA THR A 439 18.56 18.44 -8.99
C THR A 439 18.45 17.06 -9.65
N GLU A 440 18.59 15.98 -8.89
CA GLU A 440 18.49 14.62 -9.40
C GLU A 440 17.05 14.30 -9.86
N ARG A 441 16.95 13.66 -11.03
CA ARG A 441 15.69 13.29 -11.68
C ARG A 441 15.71 11.82 -12.11
N PRO A 442 14.56 11.14 -12.11
CA PRO A 442 13.24 11.63 -11.69
C PRO A 442 13.15 11.82 -10.17
N ALA A 443 12.27 12.71 -9.72
CA ALA A 443 12.02 12.95 -8.30
C ALA A 443 10.53 12.87 -7.97
N GLY A 444 10.22 12.49 -6.73
CA GLY A 444 8.87 12.42 -6.20
C GLY A 444 8.55 13.62 -5.33
N LEU A 445 7.28 14.00 -5.30
CA LEU A 445 6.73 15.02 -4.43
C LEU A 445 5.93 14.37 -3.30
N PHE A 446 6.48 14.40 -2.10
CA PHE A 446 5.94 13.67 -0.95
C PHE A 446 5.31 14.60 0.07
N GLU A 447 4.12 14.22 0.55
CA GLU A 447 3.48 14.81 1.71
C GLU A 447 4.19 14.31 2.99
N PRO A 448 4.77 15.20 3.82
CA PRO A 448 5.69 14.80 4.89
C PRO A 448 5.08 13.93 6.00
N VAL A 449 3.79 14.09 6.30
CA VAL A 449 3.15 13.44 7.46
C VAL A 449 2.80 11.99 7.16
N SER A 450 2.14 11.75 6.03
CA SER A 450 1.71 10.42 5.59
C SER A 450 2.78 9.70 4.78
N GLY A 451 3.77 10.40 4.23
CA GLY A 451 4.72 9.84 3.28
C GLY A 451 4.12 9.56 1.91
N ARG A 452 2.87 9.98 1.65
CA ARG A 452 2.21 9.78 0.38
C ARG A 452 2.85 10.61 -0.73
N MET A 453 3.06 10.02 -1.89
CA MET A 453 3.50 10.76 -3.07
C MET A 453 2.30 11.34 -3.82
N VAL A 454 2.37 12.62 -4.14
CA VAL A 454 1.27 13.38 -4.78
C VAL A 454 1.66 13.91 -6.17
N GLY A 455 2.86 13.60 -6.65
CA GLY A 455 3.38 14.10 -7.92
C GLY A 455 4.74 13.52 -8.30
N TYR A 456 5.03 13.50 -9.60
CA TYR A 456 6.37 13.26 -10.15
C TYR A 456 6.93 14.55 -10.73
N LEU A 457 8.23 14.73 -10.59
CA LEU A 457 9.05 15.65 -11.36
C LEU A 457 9.94 14.77 -12.27
N PRO A 458 9.59 14.62 -13.56
CA PRO A 458 10.31 13.75 -14.48
C PRO A 458 11.76 14.21 -14.70
#